data_AF-A0A972A1V2-F1
#
_entry.id   AF-A0A972A1V2-F1
#
_cell.length_a   1.000
_cell.length_b   1.000
_cell.length_c   1.000
_cell.angle_alpha   90.00
_cell.angle_beta   90.00
_cell.angle_gamma   90.00
#
_symmetry.space_group_name_H-M   'P 1'
#
loop_
_entity.id
_entity.type
_entity.pdbx_description
1 polymer ?
#
loop_
_entity_poly.entity_id
_entity_poly.type
_entity_poly.pdbx_seq_one_letter_code
_entity_poly.pdbx_strand_id
1 'polypeptide(L)'
;MREYYEIKIAGLTRRLPLCPINENLYIGAFILFGDVELTVACAKELLKKAPEYDVMITAESKGIPLVYEMTKQAGLNKYLLARKSAKLYMKDVVKVDVQSITTARLQSLYIDREDAEYMKGKRVLIVDDVISTGESVKAVEKLVQESGGIVAGRMAILAEGDANKRDDIIYLEHLPLFDKNGNIIE
;
A
#
# COMPACT_ATOMS: atom_id res chain seq x y z
N MET A 1 26.14 12.27 9.75
CA MET A 1 24.76 11.75 9.63
C MET A 1 24.55 11.38 8.18
N ARG A 2 24.18 10.14 7.86
CA ARG A 2 23.80 9.82 6.48
C ARG A 2 22.51 10.54 6.17
N GLU A 3 22.46 11.26 5.05
CA GLU A 3 21.25 11.98 4.63
C GLU A 3 20.32 11.09 3.80
N TYR A 4 20.86 10.04 3.19
CA TYR A 4 20.14 9.15 2.30
C TYR A 4 20.48 7.69 2.55
N TYR A 5 19.49 6.82 2.32
CA TYR A 5 19.67 5.38 2.18
C TYR A 5 19.55 4.99 0.70
N GLU A 6 20.55 4.26 0.20
CA GLU A 6 20.51 3.73 -1.16
C GLU A 6 19.84 2.35 -1.16
N ILE A 7 18.87 2.17 -2.04
CA ILE A 7 18.13 0.92 -2.21
C ILE A 7 18.00 0.59 -3.69
N LYS A 8 18.04 -0.70 -4.02
CA LYS A 8 17.78 -1.21 -5.36
C LYS A 8 16.43 -1.92 -5.36
N ILE A 9 15.49 -1.47 -6.20
CA ILE A 9 14.12 -1.98 -6.28
C ILE A 9 13.80 -2.25 -7.74
N ALA A 10 13.35 -3.46 -8.07
CA ALA A 10 13.01 -3.85 -9.44
C ALA A 10 14.12 -3.54 -10.47
N GLY A 11 15.39 -3.66 -10.04
CA GLY A 11 16.56 -3.37 -10.88
C GLY A 11 17.02 -1.90 -10.88
N LEU A 12 16.26 -0.97 -10.31
CA LEU A 12 16.53 0.46 -10.31
C LEU A 12 17.05 0.93 -8.94
N THR A 13 18.06 1.79 -8.94
CA THR A 13 18.61 2.37 -7.70
C THR A 13 17.91 3.68 -7.37
N ARG A 14 17.56 3.88 -6.09
CA ARG A 14 17.02 5.12 -5.54
C ARG A 14 17.71 5.49 -4.23
N ARG A 15 17.77 6.79 -3.95
CA ARG A 15 18.30 7.36 -2.71
C ARG A 15 17.14 7.94 -1.92
N LEU A 16 16.75 7.25 -0.86
CA LEU A 16 15.64 7.66 0.01
C LEU A 16 16.16 8.63 1.08
N PRO A 17 15.62 9.85 1.21
CA PRO A 17 16.03 10.74 2.28
C PRO A 17 15.66 10.12 3.63
N LEU A 18 16.59 10.21 4.59
CA LEU A 18 16.35 9.74 5.95
C LEU A 18 15.61 10.82 6.75
N CYS A 19 14.41 10.50 7.22
CA CYS A 19 13.54 11.43 7.92
C CYS A 19 13.28 10.96 9.37
N PRO A 20 13.39 11.86 10.36
CA PRO A 20 13.08 11.50 11.75
C PRO A 20 11.58 11.27 11.92
N ILE A 21 11.22 10.14 12.52
CA ILE A 21 9.90 9.92 13.14
C ILE A 21 9.90 10.47 14.55
N ASN A 22 10.99 10.24 15.29
CA ASN A 22 11.27 10.80 16.61
C ASN A 22 12.79 10.93 16.81
N GLU A 23 13.24 11.27 18.03
CA GLU A 23 14.67 11.48 18.34
C GLU A 23 15.57 10.26 18.08
N ASN A 24 15.02 9.05 18.14
CA ASN A 24 15.76 7.79 18.07
C ASN A 24 15.44 6.95 16.82
N LEU A 25 14.36 7.26 16.11
CA LEU A 25 13.86 6.48 14.99
C LEU A 25 13.74 7.33 13.73
N TYR A 26 14.38 6.85 12.66
CA TYR A 26 14.39 7.44 11.32
C TYR A 26 13.88 6.42 10.30
N ILE A 27 13.23 6.92 9.25
CA ILE A 27 12.74 6.11 8.12
C ILE A 27 13.38 6.56 6.81
N GLY A 28 13.50 5.65 5.86
CA GLY A 28 13.79 6.01 4.47
C GLY A 28 12.52 6.46 3.77
N ALA A 29 12.37 7.75 3.48
CA ALA A 29 11.16 8.28 2.89
C ALA A 29 11.00 7.81 1.43
N PHE A 30 10.17 6.78 1.24
CA PHE A 30 9.76 6.29 -0.07
C PHE A 30 8.58 7.11 -0.60
N ILE A 31 8.75 7.71 -1.78
CA ILE A 31 7.73 8.51 -2.45
C ILE A 31 7.65 8.06 -3.90
N LEU A 32 6.55 7.39 -4.26
CA LEU A 32 6.34 6.89 -5.62
C LEU A 32 5.82 7.98 -6.57
N PHE A 33 5.20 9.04 -6.05
CA PHE A 33 4.64 10.12 -6.86
C PHE A 33 5.72 10.81 -7.71
N GLY A 34 5.50 10.83 -9.03
CA GLY A 34 6.42 11.42 -10.00
C GLY A 34 7.50 10.46 -10.51
N ASP A 35 7.70 9.31 -9.86
CA ASP A 35 8.68 8.30 -10.31
C ASP A 35 8.02 7.27 -11.23
N VAL A 36 7.78 7.68 -12.48
CA VAL A 36 7.11 6.86 -13.50
C VAL A 36 7.92 5.61 -13.82
N GLU A 37 9.24 5.74 -13.94
CA GLU A 37 10.15 4.62 -14.26
C GLU A 37 10.07 3.53 -13.19
N LEU A 38 10.19 3.91 -11.92
CA LEU A 38 10.09 2.97 -10.82
C LEU A 38 8.70 2.36 -10.72
N THR A 39 7.65 3.15 -10.91
CA THR A 39 6.26 2.66 -10.89
C THR A 39 6.04 1.55 -11.92
N VAL A 40 6.50 1.75 -13.17
CA VAL A 40 6.39 0.75 -14.25
C VAL A 40 7.17 -0.52 -13.92
N ALA A 41 8.41 -0.37 -13.43
CA ALA A 41 9.25 -1.51 -13.08
C ALA A 41 8.68 -2.32 -11.91
N CYS A 42 8.25 -1.65 -10.85
CA CYS A 42 7.65 -2.30 -9.68
C CYS A 42 6.33 -3.00 -10.01
N ALA A 43 5.45 -2.36 -10.79
CA ALA A 43 4.19 -2.97 -11.23
C ALA A 43 4.44 -4.29 -11.98
N LYS A 44 5.41 -4.28 -12.90
CA LYS A 44 5.80 -5.47 -13.67
C LYS A 44 6.29 -6.60 -12.78
N GLU A 45 7.18 -6.32 -11.83
CA GLU A 45 7.74 -7.34 -10.95
C GLU A 45 6.72 -7.86 -9.92
N LEU A 46 5.81 -7.01 -9.44
CA LEU A 46 4.72 -7.41 -8.55
C LEU A 46 3.72 -8.31 -9.25
N LEU A 47 3.31 -7.99 -10.49
CA LEU A 47 2.36 -8.81 -11.25
C LEU A 47 2.86 -10.25 -11.49
N LYS A 48 4.17 -10.47 -11.62
CA LYS A 48 4.75 -11.83 -11.71
C LYS A 48 4.55 -12.65 -10.44
N LYS A 49 4.36 -12.00 -9.29
CA LYS A 49 4.20 -12.61 -7.97
C LYS A 49 2.74 -12.62 -7.51
N ALA A 50 1.84 -11.97 -8.24
CA ALA A 50 0.46 -11.80 -7.81
C ALA A 50 -0.26 -13.16 -7.78
N PRO A 51 -1.09 -13.43 -6.75
CA PRO A 51 -1.98 -14.58 -6.74
C PRO A 51 -3.07 -14.41 -7.81
N GLU A 52 -3.98 -15.36 -7.95
CA GLU A 52 -5.16 -15.12 -8.77
C GLU A 52 -6.08 -14.07 -8.12
N TYR A 53 -6.51 -13.07 -8.90
CA TYR A 53 -7.40 -12.00 -8.45
C TYR A 53 -8.33 -11.57 -9.59
N ASP A 54 -9.41 -10.85 -9.25
CA ASP A 54 -10.38 -10.33 -10.22
C ASP A 54 -10.39 -8.79 -10.28
N VAL A 55 -9.95 -8.11 -9.21
CA VAL A 55 -9.81 -6.65 -9.14
C VAL A 55 -8.75 -6.25 -8.12
N MET A 56 -8.13 -5.09 -8.33
CA MET A 56 -7.17 -4.49 -7.39
C MET A 56 -7.79 -3.30 -6.64
N ILE A 57 -7.35 -3.09 -5.39
CA ILE A 57 -7.72 -1.95 -4.56
C ILE A 57 -6.50 -1.36 -3.84
N THR A 58 -6.48 -0.05 -3.66
CA THR A 58 -5.55 0.66 -2.76
C THR A 58 -6.31 1.66 -1.89
N ALA A 59 -5.74 2.04 -0.75
CA ALA A 59 -6.13 3.27 -0.08
C ALA A 59 -5.50 4.49 -0.75
N GLU A 60 -6.20 5.62 -0.74
CA GLU A 60 -5.63 6.88 -1.20
C GLU A 60 -4.48 7.36 -0.26
N SER A 61 -3.43 8.01 -0.75
CA SER A 61 -3.19 8.37 -2.15
C SER A 61 -1.94 7.70 -2.73
N LYS A 62 -1.01 7.26 -1.87
CA LYS A 62 0.35 6.91 -2.29
C LYS A 62 0.43 5.64 -3.14
N GLY A 63 -0.45 4.67 -2.90
CA GLY A 63 -0.57 3.47 -3.74
C GLY A 63 -1.28 3.71 -5.09
N ILE A 64 -1.86 4.89 -5.35
CA ILE A 64 -2.62 5.16 -6.60
C ILE A 64 -1.77 4.97 -7.87
N PRO A 65 -0.55 5.51 -7.98
CA PRO A 65 0.27 5.31 -9.18
C PRO A 65 0.55 3.82 -9.44
N LEU A 66 0.81 3.06 -8.37
CA LEU A 66 1.10 1.64 -8.45
C LEU A 66 -0.11 0.83 -8.90
N VAL A 67 -1.27 1.00 -8.24
CA VAL A 67 -2.47 0.23 -8.59
C VAL A 67 -2.93 0.55 -10.02
N TYR A 68 -2.81 1.81 -10.45
CA TYR A 68 -3.12 2.22 -11.81
C TYR A 68 -2.25 1.48 -12.82
N GLU A 69 -0.93 1.51 -12.62
CA GLU A 69 0.02 0.91 -13.56
C GLU A 69 -0.07 -0.63 -13.55
N MET A 70 -0.25 -1.26 -12.39
CA MET A 70 -0.51 -2.71 -12.30
C MET A 70 -1.80 -3.10 -13.03
N THR A 71 -2.88 -2.34 -12.86
CA THR A 71 -4.16 -2.57 -13.55
C THR A 71 -4.00 -2.51 -15.05
N LYS A 72 -3.31 -1.47 -15.54
CA LYS A 72 -3.02 -1.30 -16.96
C LYS A 72 -2.16 -2.44 -17.52
N GLN A 73 -1.07 -2.81 -16.85
CA GLN A 73 -0.19 -3.89 -17.31
C GLN A 73 -0.86 -5.28 -17.25
N ALA A 74 -1.82 -5.48 -16.33
CA ALA A 74 -2.64 -6.68 -16.27
C ALA A 74 -3.74 -6.74 -17.36
N GLY A 75 -3.86 -5.72 -18.22
CA GLY A 75 -4.91 -5.65 -19.25
C GLY A 75 -6.31 -5.39 -18.69
N LEU A 76 -6.39 -4.89 -17.46
CA LEU A 76 -7.65 -4.53 -16.80
C LEU A 76 -7.94 -3.04 -16.99
N ASN A 77 -9.23 -2.68 -16.95
CA ASN A 77 -9.70 -1.31 -17.13
C ASN A 77 -10.36 -0.71 -15.87
N LYS A 78 -10.36 -1.44 -14.74
CA LYS A 78 -10.96 -0.98 -13.49
C LYS A 78 -10.13 -1.42 -12.28
N TYR A 79 -9.87 -0.48 -11.38
CA TYR A 79 -9.38 -0.69 -10.02
C TYR A 79 -10.25 0.13 -9.05
N LEU A 80 -10.20 -0.21 -7.78
CA LEU A 80 -11.02 0.40 -6.73
C LEU A 80 -10.17 1.29 -5.83
N LEU A 81 -10.78 2.33 -5.26
CA LEU A 81 -10.11 3.27 -4.36
C LEU A 81 -10.83 3.41 -3.02
N ALA A 82 -10.17 2.96 -1.95
CA ALA A 82 -10.60 3.28 -0.60
C ALA A 82 -10.18 4.72 -0.23
N ARG A 83 -11.15 5.55 0.12
CA ARG A 83 -10.95 6.98 0.41
C ARG A 83 -10.84 7.23 1.91
N LYS A 84 -10.06 8.22 2.32
CA LYS A 84 -9.94 8.65 3.73
C LYS A 84 -11.06 9.60 4.16
N SER A 85 -11.80 10.13 3.19
CA SER A 85 -13.01 10.91 3.41
C SER A 85 -13.99 10.65 2.27
N ALA A 86 -15.30 10.72 2.54
CA ALA A 86 -16.31 10.79 1.49
C ALA A 86 -16.03 12.01 0.58
N LYS A 87 -16.32 11.85 -0.72
CA LYS A 87 -16.21 12.91 -1.73
C LYS A 87 -17.60 13.24 -2.27
N LEU A 88 -17.79 14.47 -2.72
CA LEU A 88 -19.09 15.00 -3.15
C LEU A 88 -19.77 14.20 -4.27
N TYR A 89 -18.99 13.51 -5.11
CA TYR A 89 -19.50 12.69 -6.20
C TYR A 89 -19.85 11.24 -5.80
N MET A 90 -19.47 10.81 -4.59
CA MET A 90 -19.77 9.46 -4.13
C MET A 90 -21.23 9.39 -3.67
N LYS A 91 -21.94 8.34 -4.09
CA LYS A 91 -23.33 8.08 -3.73
C LYS A 91 -23.40 6.87 -2.80
N ASP A 92 -24.29 6.93 -1.81
CA ASP A 92 -24.58 5.84 -0.85
C ASP A 92 -23.34 5.17 -0.26
N VAL A 93 -22.43 6.01 0.23
CA VAL A 93 -21.07 5.62 0.66
C VAL A 93 -21.10 4.52 1.72
N VAL A 94 -20.34 3.46 1.49
CA VAL A 94 -20.00 2.46 2.50
C VAL A 94 -18.81 2.98 3.30
N LYS A 95 -18.95 3.03 4.62
CA LYS A 95 -17.92 3.48 5.56
C LYS A 95 -17.53 2.32 6.46
N VAL A 96 -16.23 2.07 6.58
CA VAL A 96 -15.69 1.21 7.63
C VAL A 96 -14.81 2.00 8.57
N ASP A 97 -14.87 1.64 9.85
CA ASP A 97 -14.07 2.23 10.90
C ASP A 97 -13.10 1.18 11.45
N VAL A 98 -11.81 1.51 11.46
CA VAL A 98 -10.76 0.70 12.08
C VAL A 98 -10.15 1.49 13.22
N GLN A 99 -10.18 0.89 14.41
CA GLN A 99 -9.52 1.44 15.58
C GLN A 99 -8.04 1.06 15.50
N SER A 100 -7.17 2.06 15.35
CA SER A 100 -5.73 1.85 15.50
C SER A 100 -5.45 1.37 16.92
N ILE A 101 -4.51 0.44 17.06
CA ILE A 101 -4.13 -0.11 18.37
C ILE A 101 -3.30 0.92 19.15
N THR A 102 -2.47 1.70 18.43
CA THR A 102 -1.49 2.62 19.01
C THR A 102 -2.02 4.04 19.18
N THR A 103 -3.09 4.40 18.48
CA THR A 103 -3.73 5.71 18.61
C THR A 103 -5.21 5.55 18.91
N ALA A 104 -5.76 6.33 19.85
CA ALA A 104 -7.20 6.40 20.11
C ALA A 104 -8.00 7.00 18.92
N ARG A 105 -7.37 7.13 17.74
CA ARG A 105 -7.93 7.75 16.56
C ARG A 105 -8.56 6.68 15.67
N LEU A 106 -9.86 6.82 15.49
CA LEU A 106 -10.60 6.03 14.51
C LEU A 106 -10.07 6.37 13.11
N GLN A 107 -9.65 5.36 12.35
CA GLN A 107 -9.35 5.49 10.93
C GLN A 107 -10.58 5.05 10.14
N SER A 108 -11.23 5.99 9.47
CA SER A 108 -12.36 5.71 8.59
C SER A 108 -11.88 5.55 7.15
N LEU A 109 -12.37 4.52 6.47
CA LEU A 109 -12.28 4.38 5.02
C LEU A 109 -13.67 4.39 4.39
N TYR A 110 -13.74 4.92 3.18
CA TYR A 110 -14.97 5.14 2.44
C TYR A 110 -14.83 4.59 1.02
N ILE A 111 -15.88 3.95 0.52
CA ILE A 111 -16.01 3.53 -0.88
C ILE A 111 -17.41 3.84 -1.37
N ASP A 112 -17.57 4.18 -2.63
CA ASP A 112 -18.90 4.41 -3.18
C ASP A 112 -19.66 3.07 -3.31
N ARG A 113 -20.98 3.16 -3.37
CA ARG A 113 -21.85 1.99 -3.44
C ARG A 113 -21.61 1.15 -4.69
N GLU A 114 -21.35 1.78 -5.83
CA GLU A 114 -21.17 1.07 -7.11
C GLU A 114 -19.89 0.22 -7.08
N ASP A 115 -18.80 0.77 -6.56
CA ASP A 115 -17.55 0.06 -6.37
C ASP A 115 -17.65 -1.04 -5.30
N ALA A 116 -18.40 -0.82 -4.22
CA ALA A 116 -18.70 -1.86 -3.22
C ALA A 116 -19.48 -3.03 -3.84
N GLU A 117 -20.55 -2.75 -4.59
CA GLU A 117 -21.33 -3.81 -5.26
C GLU A 117 -20.54 -4.50 -6.37
N TYR A 118 -19.69 -3.76 -7.10
CA TYR A 118 -18.77 -4.37 -8.07
C TYR A 118 -17.80 -5.34 -7.41
N MET A 119 -17.34 -5.04 -6.19
CA MET A 119 -16.39 -5.86 -5.43
C MET A 119 -17.00 -7.17 -4.91
N LYS A 120 -18.32 -7.23 -4.74
CA LYS A 120 -19.01 -8.35 -4.11
C LYS A 120 -18.74 -9.67 -4.83
N GLY A 121 -18.27 -10.67 -4.07
CA GLY A 121 -17.93 -12.00 -4.56
C GLY A 121 -16.63 -12.10 -5.37
N LYS A 122 -15.93 -10.98 -5.60
CA LYS A 122 -14.64 -10.96 -6.32
C LYS A 122 -13.46 -11.21 -5.39
N ARG A 123 -12.41 -11.80 -5.94
CA ARG A 123 -11.07 -11.89 -5.35
C ARG A 123 -10.37 -10.54 -5.51
N VAL A 124 -10.11 -9.87 -4.40
CA VAL A 124 -9.58 -8.51 -4.35
C VAL A 124 -8.13 -8.54 -3.92
N LEU A 125 -7.25 -8.03 -4.78
CA LEU A 125 -5.84 -7.85 -4.47
C LEU A 125 -5.62 -6.46 -3.87
N ILE A 126 -5.12 -6.41 -2.62
CA ILE A 126 -4.78 -5.14 -1.97
C ILE A 126 -3.35 -4.78 -2.37
N VAL A 127 -3.17 -3.55 -2.86
CA VAL A 127 -1.89 -3.03 -3.35
C VAL A 127 -1.58 -1.73 -2.63
N ASP A 128 -0.35 -1.56 -2.12
CA ASP A 128 0.13 -0.30 -1.53
C ASP A 128 1.60 -0.03 -1.89
N ASP A 129 2.11 1.16 -1.61
CA ASP A 129 3.54 1.46 -1.85
C ASP A 129 4.45 0.82 -0.79
N VAL A 130 4.13 1.00 0.49
CA VAL A 130 4.89 0.46 1.63
C VAL A 130 3.95 -0.16 2.65
N ILE A 131 4.27 -1.38 3.10
CA ILE A 131 3.61 -2.01 4.25
C ILE A 131 4.59 -2.02 5.43
N SER A 132 4.21 -1.31 6.49
CA SER A 132 4.92 -1.27 7.78
C SER A 132 4.15 -2.16 8.80
N THR A 133 3.66 -1.60 9.91
CA THR A 133 2.80 -2.30 10.90
C THR A 133 1.57 -3.00 10.31
N GLY A 134 1.14 -2.58 9.11
CA GLY A 134 0.01 -3.16 8.38
C GLY A 134 -1.36 -2.63 8.80
N GLU A 135 -1.44 -1.63 9.69
CA GLU A 135 -2.73 -1.05 10.11
C GLU A 135 -3.54 -0.49 8.93
N SER A 136 -2.89 0.19 7.99
CA SER A 136 -3.56 0.72 6.79
C SER A 136 -4.12 -0.40 5.91
N VAL A 137 -3.36 -1.48 5.70
CA VAL A 137 -3.81 -2.63 4.91
C VAL A 137 -4.95 -3.37 5.60
N LYS A 138 -4.91 -3.51 6.93
CA LYS A 138 -6.01 -4.09 7.72
C LYS A 138 -7.31 -3.30 7.56
N ALA A 139 -7.23 -1.97 7.45
CA ALA A 139 -8.41 -1.14 7.19
C ALA A 139 -9.00 -1.38 5.79
N VAL A 140 -8.16 -1.51 4.77
CA VAL A 140 -8.63 -1.85 3.42
C VAL A 140 -9.22 -3.26 3.39
N GLU A 141 -8.59 -4.22 4.06
CA GLU A 141 -9.11 -5.59 4.18
C GLU A 141 -10.50 -5.63 4.83
N LYS A 142 -10.70 -4.90 5.93
CA LYS A 142 -12.02 -4.79 6.54
C LYS A 142 -13.05 -4.20 5.57
N LEU A 143 -12.69 -3.14 4.85
CA LEU A 143 -13.55 -2.55 3.81
C LEU A 143 -13.94 -3.55 2.74
N VAL A 144 -12.97 -4.36 2.29
CA VAL A 144 -13.19 -5.41 1.28
C VAL A 144 -14.17 -6.45 1.79
N GLN A 145 -13.95 -6.96 2.99
CA GLN A 145 -14.79 -7.99 3.60
C GLN A 145 -16.23 -7.48 3.85
N GLU A 146 -16.39 -6.26 4.39
CA GLU A 146 -17.71 -5.67 4.62
C GLU A 146 -18.45 -5.31 3.33
N SER A 147 -17.72 -5.08 2.23
CA SER A 147 -18.29 -4.93 0.88
C SER A 147 -18.57 -6.28 0.19
N GLY A 148 -18.32 -7.40 0.87
CA GLY A 148 -18.57 -8.75 0.36
C GLY A 148 -17.51 -9.27 -0.62
N GLY A 149 -16.34 -8.62 -0.71
CA GLY A 149 -15.18 -9.10 -1.46
C GLY A 149 -14.36 -10.13 -0.66
N ILE A 150 -13.49 -10.86 -1.38
CA ILE A 150 -12.61 -11.89 -0.83
C ILE A 150 -11.17 -11.41 -0.96
N VAL A 151 -10.42 -11.28 0.13
CA VAL A 151 -9.01 -10.84 0.06
C VAL A 151 -8.17 -11.93 -0.61
N ALA A 152 -7.65 -11.63 -1.80
CA ALA A 152 -6.81 -12.54 -2.58
C ALA A 152 -5.34 -12.51 -2.16
N GLY A 153 -4.88 -11.34 -1.70
CA GLY A 153 -3.50 -11.10 -1.28
C GLY A 153 -3.27 -9.65 -0.91
N ARG A 154 -2.12 -9.40 -0.29
CA ARG A 154 -1.64 -8.07 0.12
C ARG A 154 -0.27 -7.87 -0.51
N MET A 155 -0.12 -6.84 -1.33
CA MET A 155 1.11 -6.58 -2.08
C MET A 155 1.62 -5.17 -1.83
N ALA A 156 2.93 -5.02 -1.74
CA ALA A 156 3.57 -3.72 -1.72
C ALA A 156 4.94 -3.71 -2.39
N ILE A 157 5.45 -2.53 -2.72
CA ILE A 157 6.82 -2.42 -3.22
C ILE A 157 7.78 -2.77 -2.08
N LEU A 158 7.58 -2.16 -0.92
CA LEU A 158 8.45 -2.29 0.23
C LEU A 158 7.71 -2.88 1.44
N ALA A 159 8.36 -3.81 2.12
CA ALA A 159 8.02 -4.17 3.50
C ALA A 159 8.98 -3.40 4.42
N GLU A 160 8.45 -2.55 5.31
CA GLU A 160 9.24 -1.71 6.21
C GLU A 160 9.40 -2.34 7.60
N GLY A 161 10.64 -2.39 8.09
CA GLY A 161 11.00 -2.98 9.37
C GLY A 161 10.50 -4.42 9.48
N ASP A 162 9.89 -4.75 10.63
CA ASP A 162 9.37 -6.09 10.94
C ASP A 162 8.28 -6.62 9.98
N ALA A 163 7.74 -5.79 9.08
CA ALA A 163 6.81 -6.25 8.06
C ALA A 163 7.43 -7.34 7.17
N ASN A 164 8.75 -7.34 6.98
CA ASN A 164 9.45 -8.33 6.16
C ASN A 164 9.35 -9.77 6.70
N LYS A 165 9.07 -9.95 8.00
CA LYS A 165 8.90 -11.24 8.68
C LYS A 165 7.50 -11.81 8.54
N ARG A 166 6.56 -11.04 7.98
CA ARG A 166 5.18 -11.47 7.78
C ARG A 166 5.06 -12.42 6.58
N ASP A 167 4.27 -13.47 6.73
CA ASP A 167 3.95 -14.44 5.69
C ASP A 167 2.68 -14.10 4.89
N ASP A 168 1.90 -13.11 5.36
CA ASP A 168 0.63 -12.71 4.78
C ASP A 168 0.72 -11.58 3.73
N ILE A 169 1.94 -11.15 3.39
CA ILE A 169 2.22 -10.09 2.41
C ILE A 169 3.23 -10.52 1.35
N ILE A 170 3.10 -9.98 0.14
CA ILE A 170 4.03 -10.18 -0.98
C ILE A 170 4.69 -8.83 -1.27
N TYR A 171 6.02 -8.79 -1.30
CA TYR A 171 6.76 -7.55 -1.53
C TYR A 171 7.98 -7.76 -2.44
N LEU A 172 8.55 -6.64 -2.92
CA LEU A 172 9.78 -6.69 -3.72
C LEU A 172 11.03 -6.60 -2.85
N GLU A 173 11.10 -5.62 -1.95
CA GLU A 173 12.31 -5.36 -1.15
C GLU A 173 12.00 -5.01 0.30
N HIS A 174 12.98 -5.24 1.18
CA HIS A 174 12.92 -4.81 2.57
C HIS A 174 13.45 -3.37 2.72
N LEU A 175 12.68 -2.52 3.40
CA LEU A 175 13.08 -1.18 3.81
C LEU A 175 13.39 -1.17 5.32
N PRO A 176 14.65 -1.08 5.72
CA PRO A 176 15.00 -1.08 7.14
C PRO A 176 14.60 0.23 7.84
N LEU A 177 14.59 0.18 9.18
CA LEU A 177 14.51 1.36 10.03
C LEU A 177 15.93 1.83 10.41
N PHE A 178 16.06 3.11 10.79
CA PHE A 178 17.36 3.74 11.01
C PHE A 178 17.44 4.47 12.36
N ASP A 179 18.66 4.55 12.91
CA ASP A 179 18.98 5.47 14.01
C ASP A 179 19.25 6.90 13.47
N LYS A 180 19.47 7.85 14.39
CA LYS A 180 19.83 9.24 14.05
C LYS A 180 21.12 9.41 13.26
N ASN A 181 21.99 8.41 13.21
CA ASN A 181 23.22 8.46 12.42
C ASN A 181 23.01 7.90 11.00
N GLY A 182 21.87 7.24 10.75
CA GLY A 182 21.54 6.53 9.53
C GLY A 182 22.10 5.10 9.51
N ASN A 183 22.35 4.50 10.67
CA ASN A 183 22.65 3.08 10.82
C ASN A 183 21.34 2.29 10.84
N ILE A 184 21.33 1.13 10.20
CA ILE A 184 20.19 0.20 10.23
C ILE A 184 20.02 -0.33 11.66
N ILE A 185 18.79 -0.34 12.15
CA ILE A 185 18.42 -0.90 13.46
C ILE A 185 17.51 -2.12 13.35
N GLU A 186 16.68 -2.19 12.31
CA GLU A 186 15.76 -3.29 12.00
C GLU A 186 15.67 -3.49 10.49
#